data_AF-A0A523UXA4-F1
#
_entry.id   AF-A0A523UXA4-F1
#
_cell.length_a   1.000
_cell.length_b   1.000
_cell.length_c   1.000
_cell.angle_alpha   90.00
_cell.angle_beta   90.00
_cell.angle_gamma   90.00
#
_symmetry.space_group_name_H-M   'P 1'
#
loop_
_entity.id
_entity.type
_entity.pdbx_description
1 polymer ?
#
loop_
_entity_poly.entity_id
_entity_poly.type
_entity_poly.pdbx_seq_one_letter_code
_entity_poly.pdbx_strand_id
1 'polypeptide(L)'
;MGEVVVCDMDGTITRKDVSVLLLEKFASGKWRQMEEFYHTGQWSLKQTALEEFKLLKQPRGVMESYVREAVELDPHFPTFVGLCKKKGIGVVIASEGLDFYVETVLEIMGLRGLKYYSDLAAFQEHVLEDVFFPHWNPECGECGTCKVGIIRKYQEWKNKVTFIGEGRTDRHAAEVADRVFAKGLLLDHCKEKRIECEEYETFGDVITKMRLNG
;
A
#
# COMPACT_ATOMS: atom_id res chain seq x y z
N MET A 1 24.82 -4.73 -7.49
CA MET A 1 23.38 -4.66 -7.81
C MET A 1 22.66 -5.15 -6.57
N GLY A 2 21.85 -4.30 -5.95
CA GLY A 2 21.10 -4.67 -4.73
C GLY A 2 19.76 -5.30 -5.09
N GLU A 3 19.06 -5.85 -4.09
CA GLU A 3 17.67 -6.27 -4.21
C GLU A 3 16.79 -5.44 -3.28
N VAL A 4 15.64 -5.00 -3.80
CA VAL A 4 14.65 -4.25 -3.03
C VAL A 4 13.28 -4.86 -3.28
N VAL A 5 12.53 -5.06 -2.21
CA VAL A 5 11.10 -5.35 -2.23
C VAL A 5 10.35 -4.04 -2.07
N VAL A 6 9.50 -3.71 -3.06
CA VAL A 6 8.48 -2.67 -2.94
C VAL A 6 7.16 -3.39 -2.67
N CYS A 7 6.56 -3.12 -1.52
CA CYS A 7 5.39 -3.83 -1.04
C CYS A 7 4.21 -2.86 -0.93
N ASP A 8 3.07 -3.25 -1.47
CA ASP A 8 1.79 -2.60 -1.15
C ASP A 8 1.39 -2.85 0.32
N MET A 9 0.50 -2.03 0.86
CA MET A 9 0.00 -2.17 2.24
C MET A 9 -1.40 -2.78 2.30
N ASP A 10 -2.37 -2.12 1.68
CA ASP A 10 -3.80 -2.39 1.88
C ASP A 10 -4.26 -3.59 1.04
N GLY A 11 -4.76 -4.64 1.70
CA GLY A 11 -5.06 -5.92 1.04
C GLY A 11 -3.82 -6.82 0.85
N THR A 12 -2.62 -6.27 1.03
CA THR A 12 -1.33 -6.98 0.94
C THR A 12 -0.78 -7.35 2.33
N ILE A 13 -0.37 -6.36 3.13
CA ILE A 13 0.12 -6.52 4.51
C ILE A 13 -1.06 -6.63 5.47
N THR A 14 -2.05 -5.76 5.27
CA THR A 14 -3.37 -5.86 5.92
C THR A 14 -4.25 -6.75 5.05
N ARG A 15 -5.21 -7.47 5.65
CA ARG A 15 -6.16 -8.29 4.88
C ARG A 15 -7.25 -7.48 4.20
N LYS A 16 -7.50 -6.27 4.68
CA LYS A 16 -8.52 -5.35 4.19
C LYS A 16 -7.93 -3.96 4.10
N ASP A 17 -8.51 -3.16 3.22
CA ASP A 17 -8.16 -1.76 3.06
C ASP A 17 -8.50 -0.96 4.34
N VAL A 18 -7.49 -0.35 4.96
CA VAL A 18 -7.62 0.42 6.19
C VAL A 18 -8.38 1.72 5.96
N SER A 19 -8.26 2.34 4.78
CA SER A 19 -9.05 3.51 4.43
C SER A 19 -10.54 3.17 4.42
N VAL A 20 -10.91 2.03 3.82
CA VAL A 20 -12.28 1.52 3.79
C VAL A 20 -12.78 1.24 5.21
N LEU A 21 -11.97 0.62 6.08
CA LEU A 21 -12.35 0.42 7.49
C LEU A 21 -12.68 1.75 8.18
N LEU A 22 -11.85 2.78 8.01
CA LEU A 22 -12.09 4.10 8.58
C LEU A 22 -13.32 4.77 7.99
N LEU A 23 -13.52 4.69 6.68
CA LEU A 23 -14.68 5.28 6.00
C LEU A 23 -15.98 4.58 6.41
N GLU A 24 -16.00 3.25 6.49
CA GLU A 24 -17.15 2.49 6.99
C GLU A 24 -17.55 2.89 8.41
N LYS A 25 -16.56 3.17 9.26
CA LYS A 25 -16.80 3.50 10.67
C LYS A 25 -17.16 4.96 10.90
N PHE A 26 -16.49 5.88 10.21
CA PHE A 26 -16.47 7.30 10.59
C PHE A 26 -16.93 8.26 9.51
N ALA A 27 -16.97 7.86 8.23
CA ALA A 27 -17.40 8.77 7.18
C ALA A 27 -18.90 9.10 7.32
N SER A 28 -19.22 10.38 7.31
CA SER A 28 -20.59 10.84 7.13
C SER A 28 -20.89 10.97 5.63
N GLY A 29 -21.74 10.11 5.06
CA GLY A 29 -22.24 10.30 3.69
C GLY A 29 -22.02 9.10 2.75
N LYS A 30 -22.08 9.38 1.45
CA LYS A 30 -22.05 8.37 0.36
C LYS A 30 -20.66 8.21 -0.24
N TRP A 31 -19.65 7.91 0.58
CA TRP A 31 -18.27 7.71 0.10
C TRP A 31 -18.17 6.61 -0.97
N ARG A 32 -19.00 5.55 -0.88
CA ARG A 32 -19.11 4.52 -1.93
C ARG A 32 -19.48 5.04 -3.33
N GLN A 33 -20.15 6.20 -3.42
CA GLN A 33 -20.42 6.83 -4.71
C GLN A 33 -19.12 7.41 -5.33
N MET A 34 -18.16 7.83 -4.51
CA MET A 34 -16.85 8.32 -4.94
C MET A 34 -16.00 7.16 -5.48
N GLU A 35 -16.07 5.98 -4.85
CA GLU A 35 -15.49 4.76 -5.40
C GLU A 35 -16.05 4.43 -6.79
N GLU A 36 -17.37 4.56 -6.98
CA GLU A 36 -18.00 4.32 -8.29
C GLU A 36 -17.48 5.29 -9.36
N PHE A 37 -17.29 6.58 -9.01
CA PHE A 37 -16.68 7.55 -9.93
C PHE A 37 -15.24 7.17 -10.31
N TYR A 38 -14.46 6.64 -9.37
CA TYR A 38 -13.14 6.10 -9.68
C TYR A 38 -13.20 4.86 -10.59
N HIS A 39 -14.05 3.89 -10.26
CA HIS A 39 -14.18 2.66 -11.03
C HIS A 39 -14.66 2.90 -12.47
N THR A 40 -15.51 3.91 -12.67
CA THR A 40 -15.99 4.33 -14.00
C THR A 40 -15.04 5.29 -14.73
N GLY A 41 -13.90 5.65 -14.12
CA GLY A 41 -12.88 6.53 -14.71
C GLY A 41 -13.29 8.00 -14.78
N GLN A 42 -14.33 8.40 -14.04
CA GLN A 42 -14.74 9.80 -13.93
C GLN A 42 -13.78 10.59 -13.04
N TRP A 43 -13.30 9.96 -11.96
CA TRP A 43 -12.36 10.55 -11.01
C TRP A 43 -11.04 9.77 -11.01
N SER A 44 -9.94 10.51 -10.79
CA SER A 44 -8.65 9.90 -10.49
C SER A 44 -8.62 9.34 -9.07
N LEU A 45 -7.72 8.39 -8.81
CA LEU A 45 -7.54 7.83 -7.46
C LEU A 45 -7.18 8.92 -6.45
N LYS A 46 -6.27 9.83 -6.82
CA LYS A 46 -5.89 10.99 -5.99
C LYS A 46 -7.10 11.87 -5.65
N GLN A 47 -7.97 12.12 -6.63
CA GLN A 47 -9.18 12.92 -6.41
C GLN A 47 -10.16 12.19 -5.48
N THR A 48 -10.36 10.89 -5.67
CA THR A 48 -11.22 10.08 -4.79
C THR A 48 -10.72 10.10 -3.36
N ALA A 49 -9.42 9.87 -3.14
CA ALA A 49 -8.81 9.93 -1.81
C ALA A 49 -9.04 11.30 -1.13
N LEU A 50 -8.84 12.41 -1.87
CA LEU A 50 -9.09 13.76 -1.36
C LEU A 50 -10.54 13.96 -0.87
N GLU A 51 -11.53 13.48 -1.63
CA GLU A 51 -12.94 13.69 -1.27
C GLU A 51 -13.40 12.74 -0.16
N GLU A 52 -12.92 11.50 -0.15
CA GLU A 52 -13.26 10.51 0.88
C GLU A 52 -12.66 10.89 2.24
N PHE A 53 -11.38 11.27 2.27
CA PHE A 53 -10.70 11.61 3.52
C PHE A 53 -11.26 12.87 4.18
N LYS A 54 -11.85 13.80 3.42
CA LYS A 54 -12.61 14.93 4.01
C LYS A 54 -13.79 14.49 4.87
N LEU A 55 -14.31 13.28 4.67
CA LEU A 55 -15.44 12.75 5.45
C LEU A 55 -15.00 12.22 6.81
N LEU A 56 -13.70 12.04 7.05
CA LEU A 56 -13.14 11.59 8.32
C LEU A 56 -12.97 12.78 9.29
N LYS A 57 -14.02 13.05 10.07
CA LYS A 57 -14.05 14.19 11.03
C LYS A 57 -13.72 13.82 12.48
N GLN A 58 -13.32 12.58 12.74
CA GLN A 58 -12.93 12.16 14.09
C GLN A 58 -11.49 12.59 14.42
N PRO A 59 -11.17 12.77 15.73
CA PRO A 59 -9.79 13.01 16.14
C PRO A 59 -8.84 11.88 15.75
N ARG A 60 -7.60 12.21 15.36
CA ARG A 60 -6.54 11.25 14.99
C ARG A 60 -6.45 10.06 15.93
N GLY A 61 -6.37 10.30 17.24
CA GLY A 61 -6.22 9.23 18.24
C GLY A 61 -7.43 8.28 18.32
N VAL A 62 -8.64 8.73 17.96
CA VAL A 62 -9.84 7.88 17.88
C VAL A 62 -9.74 6.95 16.68
N MET A 63 -9.31 7.49 15.53
CA MET A 63 -9.10 6.70 14.31
C MET A 63 -7.97 5.68 14.50
N GLU A 64 -6.83 6.08 15.06
CA GLU A 64 -5.71 5.17 15.37
C GLU A 64 -6.13 4.05 16.32
N SER A 65 -6.91 4.36 17.36
CA SER A 65 -7.43 3.35 18.29
C SER A 65 -8.33 2.34 17.59
N TYR A 66 -9.20 2.81 16.69
CA TYR A 66 -10.05 1.92 15.90
C TYR A 66 -9.24 1.05 14.92
N VAL A 67 -8.21 1.60 14.27
CA VAL A 67 -7.29 0.80 13.43
C VAL A 67 -6.65 -0.32 14.24
N ARG A 68 -6.16 -0.05 15.45
CA ARG A 68 -5.57 -1.07 16.35
C ARG A 68 -6.55 -2.18 16.74
N GLU A 69 -7.83 -1.86 16.86
CA GLU A 69 -8.88 -2.83 17.19
C GLU A 69 -9.30 -3.66 15.98
N ALA A 70 -9.44 -3.04 14.81
CA ALA A 70 -10.14 -3.61 13.67
C ALA A 70 -9.23 -4.22 12.60
N VAL A 71 -7.96 -3.83 12.53
CA VAL A 71 -7.07 -4.29 11.45
C VAL A 71 -6.72 -5.76 11.58
N GLU A 72 -6.87 -6.50 10.49
CA GLU A 72 -6.37 -7.86 10.36
C GLU A 72 -5.08 -7.85 9.55
N LEU A 73 -4.02 -8.47 10.09
CA LEU A 73 -2.67 -8.43 9.52
C LEU A 73 -2.23 -9.80 9.02
N ASP A 74 -1.37 -9.84 8.01
CA ASP A 74 -0.63 -11.05 7.69
C ASP A 74 0.41 -11.33 8.78
N PRO A 75 0.29 -12.45 9.54
CA PRO A 75 1.17 -12.73 10.66
C PRO A 75 2.62 -13.04 10.24
N HIS A 76 2.89 -13.34 8.96
CA HIS A 76 4.22 -13.68 8.48
C HIS A 76 5.02 -12.47 8.02
N PHE A 77 4.40 -11.30 7.85
CA PHE A 77 5.09 -10.11 7.34
C PHE A 77 6.28 -9.65 8.22
N PRO A 78 6.21 -9.63 9.57
CA PRO A 78 7.37 -9.25 10.38
C PRO A 78 8.55 -10.21 10.21
N THR A 79 8.26 -11.51 10.11
CA THR A 79 9.26 -12.55 9.82
C THR A 79 9.88 -12.34 8.44
N PHE A 80 9.06 -12.05 7.42
CA PHE A 80 9.51 -11.73 6.08
C PHE A 80 10.49 -10.55 6.07
N VAL A 81 10.13 -9.42 6.72
CA VAL A 81 11.00 -8.24 6.83
C VAL A 81 12.33 -8.59 7.51
N GLY A 82 12.29 -9.36 8.61
CA GLY A 82 13.48 -9.80 9.32
C GLY A 82 14.41 -10.67 8.47
N LEU A 83 13.85 -11.59 7.67
CA LEU A 83 14.63 -12.46 6.79
C LEU A 83 15.22 -11.69 5.60
N CYS A 84 14.45 -10.79 4.98
CA CYS A 84 14.97 -9.88 3.95
C CYS A 84 16.16 -9.08 4.47
N LYS A 85 16.04 -8.49 5.66
CA LYS A 85 17.13 -7.74 6.30
C LYS A 85 18.39 -8.60 6.51
N LYS A 86 18.25 -9.84 6.99
CA LYS A 86 19.39 -10.78 7.14
C LYS A 86 20.09 -11.09 5.81
N LYS A 87 19.34 -11.11 4.71
CA LYS A 87 19.85 -11.35 3.35
C LYS A 87 20.37 -10.09 2.66
N GLY A 88 20.28 -8.92 3.29
CA GLY A 88 20.66 -7.65 2.68
C GLY A 88 19.66 -7.14 1.62
N ILE A 89 18.42 -7.66 1.64
CA ILE A 89 17.33 -7.23 0.77
C ILE A 89 16.61 -6.07 1.46
N GLY A 90 16.53 -4.93 0.80
CA GLY A 90 15.76 -3.78 1.30
C GLY A 90 14.27 -4.06 1.21
N VAL A 91 13.49 -3.70 2.22
CA VAL A 91 12.02 -3.75 2.16
C VAL A 91 11.49 -2.34 2.35
N VAL A 92 10.60 -1.92 1.44
CA VAL A 92 9.95 -0.62 1.49
C VAL A 92 8.47 -0.79 1.19
N ILE A 93 7.64 -0.01 1.87
CA ILE A 93 6.20 0.01 1.62
C ILE A 93 5.88 1.18 0.68
N ALA A 94 4.95 0.97 -0.24
CA ALA A 94 4.36 2.00 -1.08
C ALA A 94 2.84 1.85 -0.98
N SER A 95 2.17 2.82 -0.37
CA SER A 95 0.73 2.78 -0.08
C SER A 95 0.08 4.06 -0.59
N GLU A 96 -1.10 3.99 -1.19
CA GLU A 96 -1.94 5.17 -1.42
C GLU A 96 -2.74 5.59 -0.17
N GLY A 97 -2.43 4.99 0.98
CA GLY A 97 -3.02 5.34 2.25
C GLY A 97 -2.36 6.51 2.96
N LEU A 98 -2.95 6.91 4.08
CA LEU A 98 -2.44 8.01 4.92
C LEU A 98 -1.40 7.53 5.93
N ASP A 99 -0.31 8.28 6.02
CA ASP A 99 0.83 8.06 6.90
C ASP A 99 0.45 7.66 8.34
N PHE A 100 -0.51 8.34 8.97
CA PHE A 100 -0.82 8.08 10.38
C PHE A 100 -1.31 6.64 10.66
N TYR A 101 -2.09 6.04 9.75
CA TYR A 101 -2.54 4.66 9.94
C TYR A 101 -1.54 3.64 9.39
N VAL A 102 -0.74 4.02 8.37
CA VAL A 102 0.42 3.24 7.94
C VAL A 102 1.39 3.06 9.12
N GLU A 103 1.72 4.15 9.82
CA GLU A 103 2.52 4.16 11.04
C GLU A 103 1.90 3.29 12.13
N THR A 104 0.60 3.44 12.37
CA THR A 104 -0.14 2.65 13.37
C THR A 104 -0.04 1.15 13.09
N VAL A 105 -0.24 0.72 11.84
CA VAL A 105 -0.11 -0.68 11.43
C VAL A 105 1.31 -1.19 11.66
N LEU A 106 2.33 -0.42 11.27
CA LEU A 106 3.73 -0.81 11.48
C LEU A 106 4.10 -0.91 12.96
N GLU A 107 3.55 -0.05 13.81
CA GLU A 107 3.73 -0.14 15.26
C GLU A 107 3.13 -1.41 15.85
N ILE A 108 1.91 -1.81 15.46
CA ILE A 108 1.27 -3.06 15.91
C ILE A 108 2.17 -4.27 15.59
N MET A 109 2.84 -4.23 14.44
CA MET A 109 3.73 -5.29 13.97
C MET A 109 5.14 -5.26 14.58
N GLY A 110 5.46 -4.25 15.40
CA GLY A 110 6.81 -4.05 15.92
C GLY A 110 7.83 -3.64 14.86
N LEU A 111 7.37 -3.06 13.74
CA LEU A 111 8.17 -2.68 12.58
C LEU A 111 8.38 -1.16 12.48
N ARG A 112 8.38 -0.46 13.62
CA ARG A 112 8.63 0.98 13.66
C ARG A 112 9.98 1.30 13.00
N GLY A 113 9.96 2.24 12.06
CA GLY A 113 11.15 2.65 11.29
C GLY A 113 11.38 1.84 10.00
N LEU A 114 10.51 0.88 9.65
CA LEU A 114 10.47 0.35 8.30
C LEU A 114 10.14 1.48 7.32
N LYS A 115 10.89 1.55 6.22
CA LYS A 115 10.73 2.62 5.23
C LYS A 115 9.40 2.46 4.50
N TYR A 116 8.62 3.54 4.39
CA TYR A 116 7.41 3.59 3.59
C TYR A 116 7.32 4.89 2.78
N TYR A 117 6.46 4.86 1.78
CA TYR A 117 6.01 5.98 0.97
C TYR A 117 4.48 5.95 1.03
N SER A 118 3.87 7.08 1.36
CA SER A 118 2.42 7.20 1.49
C SER A 118 1.94 8.61 1.17
N ASP A 119 0.63 8.77 1.14
CA ASP A 119 0.01 10.09 1.21
C ASP A 119 0.13 10.60 2.67
N LEU A 120 0.12 11.92 2.85
CA LEU A 120 0.38 12.56 4.14
C LEU A 120 -0.86 13.26 4.65
N ALA A 121 -1.31 12.89 5.85
CA ALA A 121 -2.43 13.53 6.52
C ALA A 121 -2.00 14.80 7.27
N ALA A 122 -2.67 15.91 6.98
CA ALA A 122 -2.49 17.18 7.69
C ALA A 122 -3.56 17.34 8.76
N PHE A 123 -3.16 17.29 10.03
CA PHE A 123 -4.08 17.45 11.16
C PHE A 123 -4.00 18.86 11.76
N GLN A 124 -5.14 19.47 12.01
CA GLN A 124 -5.29 20.69 12.81
C GLN A 124 -6.26 20.40 13.97
N GLU A 125 -5.89 20.79 15.19
CA GLU A 125 -6.71 20.51 16.39
C GLU A 125 -7.15 19.02 16.48
N HIS A 126 -6.27 18.12 16.05
CA HIS A 126 -6.48 16.66 15.96
C HIS A 126 -7.45 16.17 14.89
N VAL A 127 -8.05 17.04 14.08
CA VAL A 127 -8.97 16.67 12.98
C VAL A 127 -8.22 16.73 11.64
N LEU A 128 -8.56 15.82 10.72
CA LEU A 128 -7.99 15.81 9.38
C LEU A 128 -8.51 17.00 8.56
N GLU A 129 -7.59 17.88 8.18
CA GLU A 129 -7.89 19.08 7.39
C GLU A 129 -7.55 18.92 5.91
N ASP A 130 -6.39 18.32 5.61
CA ASP A 130 -5.90 18.20 4.24
C ASP A 130 -5.07 16.93 4.03
N VAL A 131 -4.81 16.59 2.77
CA VAL A 131 -3.97 15.47 2.37
C VAL A 131 -2.97 15.90 1.30
N PHE A 132 -1.70 15.61 1.55
CA PHE A 132 -0.62 15.90 0.60
C PHE A 132 -0.13 14.63 -0.09
N PHE A 133 0.29 14.78 -1.35
CA PHE A 133 0.70 13.68 -2.21
C PHE A 133 2.17 13.85 -2.64
N PRO A 134 3.15 13.65 -1.72
CA PRO A 134 4.56 13.90 -2.00
C PRO A 134 5.16 12.94 -3.04
N HIS A 135 4.47 11.84 -3.33
CA HIS A 135 4.88 10.80 -4.27
C HIS A 135 3.99 10.74 -5.51
N TRP A 136 3.24 11.82 -5.77
CA TRP A 136 2.50 11.99 -7.01
C TRP A 136 3.46 12.07 -8.19
N ASN A 137 3.13 11.37 -9.27
CA ASN A 137 3.88 11.43 -10.52
C ASN A 137 3.02 12.12 -11.60
N PRO A 138 3.45 13.29 -12.13
CA PRO A 138 2.70 13.99 -13.17
C PRO A 138 2.55 13.19 -14.47
N GLU A 139 3.48 12.28 -14.78
CA GLU A 139 3.36 11.39 -15.95
C GLU A 139 2.27 10.31 -15.75
N CYS A 140 2.01 9.94 -14.49
CA CYS A 140 0.93 9.03 -14.12
C CYS A 140 -0.41 9.76 -14.07
N GLY A 141 -0.46 10.95 -13.49
CA GLY A 141 -1.66 11.79 -13.36
C GLY A 141 -2.72 11.28 -12.38
N GLU A 142 -2.76 9.97 -12.10
CA GLU A 142 -3.88 9.31 -11.43
C GLU A 142 -3.65 9.02 -9.92
N CYS A 143 -2.48 8.49 -9.55
CA CYS A 143 -2.22 7.96 -8.22
C CYS A 143 -1.77 9.03 -7.23
N GLY A 144 -2.23 8.99 -5.98
CA GLY A 144 -1.68 9.82 -4.91
C GLY A 144 -0.19 9.51 -4.67
N THR A 145 0.08 8.27 -4.27
CA THR A 145 1.43 7.70 -4.22
C THR A 145 1.67 6.80 -5.43
N CYS A 146 2.55 7.21 -6.34
CA CYS A 146 2.81 6.46 -7.56
C CYS A 146 3.82 5.32 -7.35
N LYS A 147 3.34 4.09 -7.23
CA LYS A 147 4.16 2.87 -7.10
C LYS A 147 5.16 2.68 -8.26
N VAL A 148 4.77 3.05 -9.49
CA VAL A 148 5.68 3.02 -10.65
C VAL A 148 6.88 3.94 -10.43
N GLY A 149 6.66 5.19 -10.00
CA GLY A 149 7.74 6.14 -9.73
C GLY A 149 8.69 5.63 -8.64
N ILE A 150 8.15 4.99 -7.61
CA ILE A 150 8.95 4.38 -6.54
C ILE A 150 9.79 3.20 -7.05
N ILE A 151 9.21 2.30 -7.86
CA ILE A 151 9.94 1.18 -8.45
C ILE A 151 11.06 1.68 -9.36
N ARG A 152 10.77 2.61 -10.27
CA ARG A 152 11.75 3.18 -11.21
C ARG A 152 12.91 3.84 -10.48
N LYS A 153 12.64 4.59 -9.41
CA LYS A 153 13.67 5.16 -8.54
C LYS A 153 14.65 4.12 -7.99
N TYR A 154 14.17 2.96 -7.52
CA TYR A 154 15.06 1.90 -7.03
C TYR A 154 15.82 1.18 -8.14
N GLN A 155 15.20 1.01 -9.32
CA GLN A 155 15.85 0.45 -10.50
C GLN A 155 16.98 1.36 -11.03
N GLU A 156 16.79 2.68 -11.02
CA GLU A 156 17.82 3.67 -11.36
C GLU A 156 19.05 3.55 -10.46
N TRP A 157 18.83 3.27 -9.16
CA TRP A 157 19.87 2.97 -8.19
C TRP A 157 20.49 1.56 -8.35
N LYS A 158 20.25 0.91 -9.49
CA LYS A 158 20.78 -0.41 -9.85
C LYS A 158 20.36 -1.49 -8.85
N ASN A 159 19.11 -1.43 -8.38
CA ASN A 159 18.48 -2.53 -7.65
C ASN A 159 17.59 -3.34 -8.59
N LYS A 160 17.55 -4.66 -8.39
CA LYS A 160 16.47 -5.49 -8.90
C LYS A 160 15.28 -5.33 -7.96
N VAL A 161 14.12 -5.00 -8.51
CA VAL A 161 12.92 -4.70 -7.72
C VAL A 161 11.92 -5.85 -7.81
N THR A 162 11.61 -6.43 -6.66
CA THR A 162 10.46 -7.33 -6.50
C THR A 162 9.27 -6.51 -6.01
N PHE A 163 8.14 -6.58 -6.71
CA PHE A 163 6.89 -5.97 -6.27
C PHE A 163 5.96 -7.02 -5.66
N ILE A 164 5.29 -6.69 -4.56
CA ILE A 164 4.30 -7.54 -3.88
C ILE A 164 3.03 -6.72 -3.71
N GLY A 165 1.91 -7.20 -4.25
CA GLY A 165 0.63 -6.47 -4.17
C GLY A 165 -0.59 -7.35 -4.36
N GLU A 166 -1.76 -6.71 -4.42
CA GLU A 166 -3.07 -7.37 -4.53
C GLU A 166 -4.05 -6.59 -5.42
N GLY A 167 -4.00 -5.26 -5.39
CA GLY A 167 -5.13 -4.45 -5.82
C GLY A 167 -5.08 -3.97 -7.27
N ARG A 168 -6.19 -3.38 -7.73
CA ARG A 168 -6.29 -2.76 -9.07
C ARG A 168 -5.29 -1.62 -9.27
N THR A 169 -4.93 -0.90 -8.20
CA THR A 169 -3.98 0.23 -8.23
C THR A 169 -2.54 -0.24 -8.50
N ASP A 170 -2.24 -1.51 -8.22
CA ASP A 170 -0.92 -2.11 -8.39
C ASP A 170 -0.61 -2.53 -9.83
N ARG A 171 -1.60 -2.54 -10.72
CA ARG A 171 -1.49 -3.06 -12.09
C ARG A 171 -0.27 -2.52 -12.85
N HIS A 172 -0.01 -1.21 -12.75
CA HIS A 172 1.12 -0.59 -13.43
C HIS A 172 2.45 -0.87 -12.72
N ALA A 173 2.43 -1.14 -11.41
CA ALA A 173 3.63 -1.54 -10.67
C ALA A 173 4.12 -2.92 -11.13
N ALA A 174 3.18 -3.86 -11.35
CA ALA A 174 3.50 -5.19 -11.88
C ALA A 174 4.09 -5.15 -13.30
N GLU A 175 3.68 -4.20 -14.13
CA GLU A 175 4.19 -4.05 -15.50
C GLU A 175 5.66 -3.58 -15.57
N VAL A 176 6.17 -2.98 -14.49
CA VAL A 176 7.51 -2.36 -14.49
C VAL A 176 8.52 -3.03 -13.54
N ALA A 177 8.05 -3.85 -12.60
CA ALA A 177 8.89 -4.56 -11.66
C ALA A 177 9.68 -5.71 -12.32
N ASP A 178 10.81 -6.08 -11.74
CA ASP A 178 11.67 -7.16 -12.27
C ASP A 178 11.18 -8.55 -11.85
N ARG A 179 10.35 -8.62 -10.79
CA ARG A 179 9.66 -9.82 -10.29
C ARG A 179 8.38 -9.36 -9.59
N VAL A 180 7.31 -10.14 -9.72
CA VAL A 180 6.01 -9.79 -9.15
C VAL A 180 5.46 -10.95 -8.33
N PHE A 181 5.02 -10.66 -7.10
CA PHE A 181 4.10 -11.50 -6.35
C PHE A 181 2.72 -10.84 -6.38
N ALA A 182 1.72 -11.58 -6.82
CA ALA A 182 0.37 -11.06 -7.01
C ALA A 182 -0.67 -11.99 -6.41
N LYS A 183 -1.73 -11.41 -5.85
CA LYS A 183 -2.96 -12.11 -5.44
C LYS A 183 -4.16 -11.25 -5.83
N GLY A 184 -5.37 -11.74 -5.62
CA GLY A 184 -6.59 -10.97 -5.88
C GLY A 184 -6.66 -10.35 -7.28
N LEU A 185 -7.07 -9.09 -7.38
CA LEU A 185 -7.27 -8.41 -8.66
C LEU A 185 -5.97 -8.22 -9.46
N LEU A 186 -4.82 -8.09 -8.79
CA LEU A 186 -3.52 -7.97 -9.44
C LEU A 186 -3.13 -9.27 -10.14
N LEU A 187 -3.44 -10.42 -9.54
CA LEU A 187 -3.17 -11.72 -10.16
C LEU A 187 -3.97 -11.90 -11.45
N ASP A 188 -5.24 -11.50 -11.43
CA ASP A 188 -6.11 -11.53 -12.61
C ASP A 188 -5.56 -10.62 -13.71
N HIS A 189 -5.16 -9.39 -13.38
CA HIS A 189 -4.50 -8.47 -14.33
C HIS A 189 -3.23 -9.08 -14.91
N CYS A 190 -2.37 -9.68 -14.10
CA CYS A 190 -1.15 -10.34 -14.57
C CYS A 190 -1.45 -11.49 -15.54
N LYS A 191 -2.47 -12.31 -15.25
CA LYS A 191 -2.93 -13.38 -16.16
C LYS A 191 -3.45 -12.81 -17.48
N GLU A 192 -4.28 -11.79 -17.43
CA GLU A 192 -4.85 -11.14 -18.62
C GLU A 192 -3.78 -10.50 -19.52
N LYS A 193 -2.80 -9.81 -18.91
CA LYS A 193 -1.71 -9.13 -19.62
C LYS A 193 -0.51 -10.03 -19.92
N ARG A 194 -0.52 -11.29 -19.47
CA ARG A 194 0.60 -12.24 -19.57
C ARG A 194 1.88 -11.71 -18.93
N ILE A 195 1.75 -11.04 -17.79
CA ILE A 195 2.87 -10.61 -16.97
C ILE A 195 3.31 -11.81 -16.13
N GLU A 196 4.61 -12.12 -16.14
CA GLU A 196 5.17 -13.18 -15.29
C GLU A 196 5.04 -12.75 -13.82
N CYS A 197 4.27 -13.52 -13.05
CA CYS A 197 4.09 -13.29 -11.63
C CYS A 197 3.97 -14.61 -10.87
N GLU A 198 4.23 -14.55 -9.57
CA GLU A 198 4.05 -15.64 -8.63
C GLU A 198 2.84 -15.37 -7.74
N GLU A 199 1.82 -16.23 -7.85
CA GLU A 199 0.65 -16.19 -6.98
C GLU A 199 1.04 -16.37 -5.50
N TYR A 200 0.37 -15.73 -4.55
CA TYR A 200 0.62 -15.96 -3.12
C TYR A 200 -0.66 -15.70 -2.32
N GLU A 201 -0.79 -16.30 -1.14
CA GLU A 201 -1.90 -15.99 -0.23
C GLU A 201 -1.39 -15.22 0.99
N THR A 202 -0.22 -15.61 1.49
CA THR A 202 0.40 -14.98 2.65
C THR A 202 1.89 -14.70 2.43
N PHE A 203 2.48 -13.87 3.27
CA PHE A 203 3.94 -13.67 3.29
C PHE A 203 4.70 -14.96 3.62
N GLY A 204 4.07 -15.99 4.17
CA GLY A 204 4.66 -17.33 4.32
C GLY A 204 4.98 -17.98 2.97
N ASP A 205 4.11 -17.79 1.97
CA ASP A 205 4.33 -18.27 0.60
C ASP A 205 5.46 -17.49 -0.06
N VAL A 206 5.47 -16.17 0.11
CA VAL A 206 6.51 -15.28 -0.41
C VAL A 206 7.88 -15.68 0.15
N ILE A 207 7.99 -15.89 1.47
CA ILE A 207 9.21 -16.38 2.14
C ILE A 207 9.70 -17.67 1.47
N THR A 208 8.79 -18.63 1.27
CA THR A 208 9.11 -19.94 0.68
C THR A 208 9.61 -19.79 -0.77
N LYS A 209 8.89 -19.01 -1.59
CA LYS A 209 9.19 -18.79 -3.01
C LYS A 209 10.43 -17.93 -3.23
N MET A 210 10.73 -17.02 -2.31
CA MET A 210 12.00 -16.28 -2.29
C MET A 210 13.15 -17.08 -1.65
N ARG A 211 12.88 -18.28 -1.10
CA ARG A 211 13.86 -19.14 -0.41
C ARG A 211 14.59 -18.39 0.72
N LEU A 212 13.84 -17.57 1.45
CA LEU A 212 14.35 -16.80 2.57
C LEU A 212 14.54 -17.71 3.78
N ASN A 213 15.73 -18.26 3.92
CA ASN A 213 16.11 -19.11 5.04
C ASN A 213 16.88 -18.31 6.09
N GLY A 214 16.61 -18.61 7.37
CA GLY A 214 17.09 -17.89 8.55
C GLY A 214 18.54 -18.07 8.92
#